data_AF-A0A401KCA4-F1
#
_entry.id   AF-A0A401KCA4-F1
#
_cell.length_a   1.000
_cell.length_b   1.000
_cell.length_c   1.000
_cell.angle_alpha   90.00
_cell.angle_beta   90.00
_cell.angle_gamma   90.00
#
_symmetry.space_group_name_H-M   'P 1'
#
loop_
_entity.id
_entity.type
_entity.pdbx_description
1 polymer ?
#
loop_
_entity_poly.entity_id
_entity_poly.type
_entity_poly.pdbx_seq_one_letter_code
_entity_poly.pdbx_strand_id
1 'polypeptide(L)'
;MRRTRAIALAMMAMAASLPAMAGTLQACRAAQPEARDVAHCVQAARKAAQAELASAESARRIALRARIAAKNGTDKGAAMAFDRTVRAHQLYRQAECDLQRRLARNTPDADLAEAACDADLSRERIGALREAAAPATPAAAPAAPN
;
A
#
# COMPACT_ATOMS: atom_id res chain seq x y z
N MET A 1 -4.77 56.36 -11.13
CA MET A 1 -3.58 55.48 -11.10
C MET A 1 -3.99 54.10 -10.61
N ARG A 2 -3.83 53.07 -11.44
CA ARG A 2 -4.18 51.67 -11.16
C ARG A 2 -3.33 51.13 -10.02
N ARG A 3 -3.95 50.48 -9.02
CA ARG A 3 -3.26 49.58 -8.08
C ARG A 3 -4.00 48.26 -8.05
N THR A 4 -3.68 47.41 -9.02
CA THR A 4 -3.84 45.95 -8.95
C THR A 4 -2.89 45.45 -7.87
N ARG A 5 -3.41 45.04 -6.72
CA ARG A 5 -2.65 44.30 -5.72
C ARG A 5 -2.94 42.81 -5.91
N ALA A 6 -1.85 42.07 -6.08
CA ALA A 6 -1.79 40.66 -6.34
C ALA A 6 -2.52 39.84 -5.26
N ILE A 7 -3.51 39.05 -5.67
CA ILE A 7 -3.98 37.89 -4.91
C ILE A 7 -3.10 36.73 -5.40
N ALA A 8 -1.95 36.57 -4.76
CA ALA A 8 -1.10 35.40 -4.90
C ALA A 8 -0.70 34.99 -3.48
N LEU A 9 -0.67 33.68 -3.23
CA LEU A 9 -0.49 32.99 -1.95
C LEU A 9 -1.74 32.78 -1.10
N ALA A 10 -2.55 31.79 -1.51
CA ALA A 10 -3.28 30.93 -0.58
C ALA A 10 -3.47 29.53 -1.20
N MET A 11 -2.38 28.93 -1.69
CA MET A 11 -2.38 27.56 -2.25
C MET A 11 -1.19 26.73 -1.73
N MET A 12 -0.82 26.92 -0.47
CA MET A 12 0.09 26.01 0.22
C MET A 12 -0.50 25.65 1.59
N ALA A 13 -0.32 24.38 1.95
CA ALA A 13 -0.72 23.74 3.21
C ALA A 13 -2.13 23.12 3.27
N MET A 14 -2.46 22.26 2.31
CA MET A 14 -2.98 20.94 2.69
C MET A 14 -1.87 19.91 2.48
N ALA A 15 -0.81 20.04 3.28
CA ALA A 15 0.04 18.89 3.56
C ALA A 15 -0.83 17.95 4.40
N ALA A 16 -1.51 17.04 3.73
CA ALA A 16 -2.11 15.88 4.36
C ALA A 16 -1.00 15.22 5.19
N SER A 17 -1.13 15.35 6.50
CA SER A 17 -0.32 14.67 7.51
C SER A 17 -0.67 13.19 7.48
N LEU A 18 -0.34 12.52 6.38
CA LEU A 18 0.00 11.11 6.45
C LEU A 18 1.41 11.10 7.05
N PRO A 19 1.67 10.35 8.14
CA PRO A 19 3.05 10.07 8.48
C PRO A 19 3.64 9.47 7.19
N ALA A 20 4.55 10.21 6.56
CA ALA A 20 5.39 9.65 5.54
C ALA A 20 6.16 8.55 6.27
N MET A 21 5.61 7.34 6.26
CA MET A 21 6.31 6.15 6.69
C MET A 21 7.56 6.17 5.84
N ALA A 22 8.69 6.52 6.46
CA ALA A 22 9.97 6.52 5.79
C ALA A 22 10.05 5.17 5.07
N GLY A 23 10.13 5.21 3.73
CA GLY A 23 10.08 4.01 2.92
C GLY A 23 11.12 3.00 3.40
N THR A 24 10.92 1.72 3.13
CA THR A 24 11.73 0.62 3.71
C THR A 24 13.24 0.89 3.61
N LEU A 25 13.71 1.48 2.51
CA LEU A 25 15.11 1.85 2.32
C LEU A 25 15.61 2.90 3.33
N GLN A 26 14.83 3.95 3.57
CA GLN A 26 15.18 5.01 4.52
C GLN A 26 15.14 4.50 5.97
N ALA A 27 14.16 3.65 6.30
CA ALA A 27 14.08 3.00 7.61
C ALA A 27 15.30 2.09 7.85
N CYS A 28 15.70 1.29 6.85
CA CYS A 28 16.88 0.43 6.96
C CYS A 28 18.19 1.22 7.10
N ARG A 29 18.33 2.36 6.41
CA ARG A 29 19.49 3.25 6.59
C ARG A 29 19.55 3.90 7.96
N ALA A 30 18.40 4.32 8.49
CA ALA A 30 18.34 4.89 9.83
C ALA A 30 18.71 3.86 10.90
N ALA A 31 18.39 2.58 10.67
CA ALA A 31 18.69 1.49 11.58
C ALA A 31 20.13 0.95 11.45
N GLN A 32 20.83 1.21 10.33
CA GLN A 32 22.11 0.58 10.02
C GLN A 32 23.10 1.60 9.41
N PRO A 33 24.23 1.91 10.09
CA PRO A 33 25.23 2.83 9.57
C PRO A 33 26.12 2.23 8.47
N GLU A 34 26.21 0.89 8.36
CA GLU A 34 27.01 0.20 7.34
C GLU A 34 26.17 -0.24 6.13
N ALA A 35 26.66 -0.01 4.91
CA ALA A 35 25.91 -0.27 3.68
C ALA A 35 25.53 -1.76 3.47
N ARG A 36 26.36 -2.70 3.95
CA ARG A 36 26.07 -4.14 3.85
C ARG A 36 24.89 -4.55 4.74
N ASP A 37 24.72 -3.89 5.87
CA ASP A 37 23.63 -4.14 6.80
C ASP A 37 22.31 -3.53 6.29
N VAL A 38 22.37 -2.43 5.54
CA VAL A 38 21.21 -1.87 4.85
C VAL A 38 20.67 -2.84 3.82
N ALA A 39 21.52 -3.46 3.00
CA ALA A 39 21.08 -4.42 1.99
C ALA A 39 20.40 -5.64 2.62
N HIS A 40 20.98 -6.18 3.70
CA HIS A 40 20.39 -7.29 4.45
C HIS A 40 19.03 -6.89 5.07
N CYS A 41 18.95 -5.71 5.67
CA CYS A 41 17.70 -5.18 6.22
C CYS A 41 16.60 -5.08 5.16
N VAL A 42 16.90 -4.51 3.98
CA VAL A 42 15.92 -4.34 2.90
C VAL A 42 15.42 -5.70 2.39
N GLN A 43 16.32 -6.67 2.18
CA GLN A 43 15.92 -8.01 1.71
C GLN A 43 15.09 -8.76 2.76
N ALA A 44 15.44 -8.64 4.04
CA ALA A 44 14.65 -9.20 5.14
C ALA A 44 13.25 -8.57 5.19
N ALA A 45 13.16 -7.24 5.07
CA ALA A 45 11.90 -6.51 5.04
C ALA A 45 11.02 -6.93 3.86
N ARG A 46 11.60 -7.07 2.66
CA ARG A 46 10.91 -7.58 1.46
C ARG A 46 10.35 -8.98 1.69
N LYS A 47 11.18 -9.91 2.16
CA LYS A 47 10.77 -11.30 2.42
C LYS A 47 9.62 -11.37 3.43
N ALA A 48 9.72 -10.62 4.52
CA ALA A 48 8.68 -10.55 5.54
C ALA A 48 7.36 -10.01 4.96
N ALA A 49 7.41 -8.89 4.23
CA ALA A 49 6.23 -8.27 3.64
C ALA A 49 5.55 -9.17 2.59
N GLN A 50 6.32 -9.90 1.78
CA GLN A 50 5.76 -10.85 0.81
C GLN A 50 5.06 -12.04 1.48
N ALA A 51 5.66 -12.60 2.54
CA ALA A 51 5.07 -13.68 3.31
C ALA A 51 3.77 -13.24 4.00
N GLU A 52 3.77 -12.05 4.60
CA GLU A 52 2.59 -11.46 5.24
C GLU A 52 1.49 -11.14 4.23
N LEU A 53 1.84 -10.62 3.05
CA LEU A 53 0.88 -10.35 1.98
C LEU A 53 0.19 -11.64 1.52
N ALA A 54 0.97 -12.71 1.27
CA ALA A 54 0.42 -14.00 0.88
C ALA A 54 -0.54 -14.56 1.95
N SER A 55 -0.18 -14.41 3.23
CA SER A 55 -1.04 -14.78 4.36
C SER A 55 -2.34 -13.96 4.39
N ALA A 56 -2.25 -12.63 4.25
CA ALA A 56 -3.40 -11.74 4.25
C ALA A 56 -4.37 -12.02 3.08
N GLU A 57 -3.84 -12.26 1.88
CA GLU A 57 -4.64 -12.63 0.72
C GLU A 57 -5.30 -14.00 0.90
N SER A 58 -4.58 -14.98 1.46
CA SER A 58 -5.13 -16.29 1.78
C SER A 58 -6.29 -16.18 2.79
N ALA A 59 -6.10 -15.43 3.87
CA ALA A 59 -7.13 -15.17 4.87
C ALA A 59 -8.38 -14.53 4.23
N ARG A 60 -8.21 -13.55 3.34
CA ARG A 60 -9.33 -12.93 2.63
C ARG A 60 -10.06 -13.91 1.71
N ARG A 61 -9.35 -14.81 1.01
CA ARG A 61 -9.98 -15.88 0.21
C ARG A 61 -10.80 -16.82 1.09
N ILE A 62 -10.28 -17.21 2.25
CA ILE A 62 -11.00 -18.07 3.21
C ILE A 62 -12.28 -17.37 3.68
N ALA A 63 -12.21 -16.10 4.06
CA ALA A 63 -13.37 -15.32 4.48
C ALA A 63 -14.43 -15.20 3.36
N LEU A 64 -14.02 -15.00 2.11
CA LEU A 64 -14.94 -14.96 0.97
C LEU A 64 -15.60 -16.33 0.73
N ARG A 65 -14.86 -17.44 0.82
CA ARG A 65 -15.43 -18.79 0.71
C ARG A 65 -16.46 -19.06 1.80
N ALA A 66 -16.16 -18.68 3.05
CA ALA A 66 -17.11 -18.81 4.16
C ALA A 66 -18.40 -18.01 3.93
N ARG A 67 -18.27 -16.77 3.42
CA ARG A 67 -19.43 -15.95 3.03
C ARG A 67 -20.26 -16.57 1.90
N ILE A 68 -19.60 -17.13 0.89
CA ILE A 68 -20.28 -17.80 -0.24
C ILE A 68 -21.07 -19.00 0.28
N ALA A 69 -20.48 -19.80 1.17
CA ALA A 69 -21.16 -20.93 1.79
C ALA A 69 -22.38 -20.46 2.62
N ALA A 70 -22.22 -19.42 3.44
CA ALA A 70 -23.32 -18.87 4.25
C ALA A 70 -24.47 -18.28 3.43
N LYS A 71 -24.21 -17.84 2.19
CA LYS A 71 -25.21 -17.25 1.28
C LYS A 71 -25.57 -18.15 0.10
N ASN A 72 -25.47 -19.48 0.25
CA ASN A 72 -25.87 -20.46 -0.77
C ASN A 72 -25.30 -20.18 -2.19
N GLY A 73 -24.10 -19.63 -2.30
CA GLY A 73 -23.45 -19.40 -3.58
C GLY A 73 -23.64 -18.00 -4.20
N THR A 74 -24.47 -17.12 -3.64
CA THR A 74 -24.77 -15.79 -4.24
C THR A 74 -23.53 -14.91 -4.42
N ASP A 75 -22.52 -15.05 -3.56
CA ASP A 75 -21.33 -14.18 -3.55
C ASP A 75 -20.16 -14.72 -4.42
N LYS A 76 -20.36 -15.73 -5.29
CA LYS A 76 -19.27 -16.31 -6.13
C LYS A 76 -18.52 -15.26 -6.96
N GLY A 77 -19.24 -14.25 -7.47
CA GLY A 77 -18.65 -13.13 -8.22
C GLY A 77 -17.64 -12.30 -7.41
N ALA A 78 -17.82 -12.18 -6.09
CA ALA A 78 -16.92 -11.43 -5.22
C ALA A 78 -15.57 -12.13 -5.03
N ALA A 79 -15.55 -13.47 -4.94
CA ALA A 79 -14.29 -14.23 -4.90
C ALA A 79 -13.49 -14.07 -6.20
N MET A 80 -14.15 -14.21 -7.35
CA MET A 80 -13.49 -13.99 -8.65
C MET A 80 -12.98 -12.55 -8.80
N ALA A 81 -13.76 -11.56 -8.35
CA ALA A 81 -13.32 -10.18 -8.35
C ALA A 81 -12.08 -9.97 -7.48
N PHE A 82 -12.06 -10.57 -6.28
CA PHE A 82 -10.91 -10.50 -5.38
C PHE A 82 -9.64 -11.09 -6.03
N ASP A 83 -9.72 -12.27 -6.64
CA ASP A 83 -8.57 -12.88 -7.31
C ASP A 83 -8.04 -12.02 -8.47
N ARG A 84 -8.93 -11.33 -9.20
CA ARG A 84 -8.50 -10.33 -10.19
C ARG A 84 -7.76 -9.15 -9.55
N THR A 85 -8.21 -8.67 -8.39
CA THR A 85 -7.50 -7.60 -7.67
C THR A 85 -6.10 -8.04 -7.21
N VAL A 86 -5.94 -9.28 -6.79
CA VAL A 86 -4.62 -9.84 -6.42
C VAL A 86 -3.68 -9.82 -7.63
N ARG A 87 -4.15 -10.34 -8.78
CA ARG A 87 -3.34 -10.38 -10.00
C ARG A 87 -2.99 -8.97 -10.50
N ALA A 88 -3.95 -8.05 -10.46
CA ALA A 88 -3.72 -6.66 -10.85
C ALA A 88 -2.68 -6.00 -9.94
N HIS A 89 -2.77 -6.21 -8.63
CA HIS A 89 -1.79 -5.70 -7.68
C HIS A 89 -0.39 -6.27 -7.92
N GLN A 90 -0.27 -7.57 -8.18
CA GLN A 90 1.02 -8.20 -8.49
C GLN A 90 1.68 -7.56 -9.71
N LEU A 91 0.92 -7.34 -10.79
CA LEU A 91 1.42 -6.69 -12.01
C LEU A 91 1.81 -5.24 -11.77
N TYR A 92 0.96 -4.48 -11.05
CA TYR A 92 1.25 -3.10 -10.64
C TYR A 92 2.58 -3.03 -9.88
N ARG A 93 2.73 -3.85 -8.83
CA ARG A 93 3.95 -3.88 -8.02
C ARG A 93 5.20 -4.22 -8.84
N GLN A 94 5.11 -5.18 -9.76
CA GLN A 94 6.23 -5.53 -10.63
C GLN A 94 6.64 -4.36 -11.54
N ALA A 95 5.67 -3.71 -12.19
CA ALA A 95 5.93 -2.59 -13.08
C ALA A 95 6.46 -1.37 -12.33
N GLU A 96 5.86 -1.03 -11.19
CA GLU A 96 6.25 0.12 -10.38
C GLU A 96 7.66 -0.05 -9.82
N CYS A 97 8.00 -1.23 -9.30
CA CYS A 97 9.34 -1.44 -8.74
C CYS A 97 10.43 -1.57 -9.82
N ASP A 98 10.12 -2.06 -11.02
CA ASP A 98 11.01 -1.97 -12.17
C ASP A 98 11.27 -0.51 -12.57
N LEU A 99 10.23 0.33 -12.55
CA LEU A 99 10.37 1.78 -12.76
C LEU A 99 11.28 2.40 -11.70
N GLN A 100 11.07 2.12 -10.41
CA GLN A 100 11.92 2.64 -9.33
C GLN A 100 13.38 2.23 -9.50
N ARG A 101 13.66 0.96 -9.87
CA ARG A 101 15.03 0.51 -10.20
C ARG A 101 15.64 1.33 -11.33
N ARG A 102 14.89 1.56 -12.42
CA ARG A 102 15.37 2.32 -13.60
C ARG A 102 15.64 3.79 -13.29
N LEU A 103 14.83 4.39 -12.42
CA LEU A 103 15.06 5.75 -11.93
C LEU A 103 16.32 5.81 -11.05
N ALA A 104 16.57 4.78 -10.25
CA ALA A 104 17.74 4.67 -9.38
C ALA A 104 19.01 4.12 -10.08
N ARG A 105 18.98 3.80 -11.37
CA ARG A 105 20.03 3.05 -12.10
C ARG A 105 21.47 3.61 -11.99
N ASN A 106 21.61 4.91 -11.73
CA ASN A 106 22.92 5.58 -11.61
C ASN A 106 23.31 5.82 -10.13
N THR A 107 22.63 5.16 -9.20
CA THR A 107 22.88 5.26 -7.77
C THR A 107 23.40 3.92 -7.23
N PRO A 108 24.16 3.90 -6.13
CA PRO A 108 24.60 2.66 -5.47
C PRO A 108 23.44 1.76 -5.00
N ASP A 109 22.22 2.29 -4.97
CA ASP A 109 21.04 1.65 -4.40
C ASP A 109 20.08 1.07 -5.45
N ALA A 110 20.48 1.00 -6.72
CA ALA A 110 19.56 0.58 -7.80
C ALA A 110 18.79 -0.72 -7.45
N ASP A 111 19.50 -1.75 -6.97
CA ASP A 111 18.90 -3.04 -6.59
C ASP A 111 18.18 -2.99 -5.23
N LEU A 112 18.54 -2.04 -4.36
CA LEU A 112 17.86 -1.82 -3.09
C LEU A 112 16.55 -1.06 -3.27
N ALA A 113 16.47 -0.17 -4.27
CA ALA A 113 15.27 0.59 -4.59
C ALA A 113 14.13 -0.32 -5.06
N GLU A 114 14.43 -1.33 -5.89
CA GLU A 114 13.43 -2.33 -6.30
C GLU A 114 12.91 -3.13 -5.09
N ALA A 115 13.82 -3.64 -4.27
CA ALA A 115 13.47 -4.48 -3.13
C ALA A 115 12.72 -3.70 -2.04
N ALA A 116 13.08 -2.45 -1.79
CA ALA A 116 12.37 -1.57 -0.88
C ALA A 116 10.97 -1.22 -1.40
N CYS A 117 10.84 -0.90 -2.69
CA CYS A 117 9.53 -0.69 -3.33
C CYS A 117 8.61 -1.90 -3.17
N ASP A 118 9.13 -3.11 -3.42
CA ASP A 118 8.34 -4.35 -3.29
C ASP A 118 7.86 -4.56 -1.84
N ALA A 119 8.71 -4.26 -0.86
CA ALA A 119 8.34 -4.30 0.56
C ALA A 119 7.25 -3.27 0.90
N ASP A 120 7.42 -2.03 0.45
CA ASP A 120 6.51 -0.91 0.76
C ASP A 120 5.11 -1.14 0.15
N LEU A 121 5.03 -1.45 -1.16
CA LEU A 121 3.76 -1.74 -1.83
C LEU A 121 3.07 -2.99 -1.26
N SER A 122 3.84 -3.99 -0.83
CA SER A 122 3.28 -5.16 -0.16
C SER A 122 2.63 -4.78 1.19
N ARG A 123 3.27 -3.89 1.98
CA ARG A 123 2.72 -3.39 3.25
C ARG A 123 1.48 -2.52 3.06
N GLU A 124 1.48 -1.64 2.06
CA GLU A 124 0.30 -0.85 1.69
C GLU A 124 -0.89 -1.76 1.35
N ARG A 125 -0.65 -2.80 0.56
CA ARG A 125 -1.69 -3.77 0.21
C ARG A 125 -2.19 -4.54 1.43
N ILE A 126 -1.30 -4.95 2.33
CA ILE A 126 -1.68 -5.58 3.60
C ILE A 126 -2.59 -4.65 4.40
N GLY A 127 -2.26 -3.35 4.49
CA GLY A 127 -3.10 -2.33 5.13
C GLY A 127 -4.51 -2.29 4.51
N ALA A 128 -4.59 -2.16 3.19
CA ALA A 128 -5.87 -2.14 2.47
C ALA A 128 -6.68 -3.44 2.66
N LEU A 129 -6.02 -4.60 2.73
CA LEU A 129 -6.68 -5.89 2.99
C LEU A 129 -7.26 -5.97 4.41
N ARG A 130 -6.54 -5.41 5.40
CA ARG A 130 -6.99 -5.32 6.80
C ARG A 130 -8.16 -4.37 6.95
N GLU A 131 -8.08 -3.18 6.36
CA GLU A 131 -9.18 -2.20 6.34
C GLU A 131 -10.42 -2.78 5.69
N ALA A 132 -10.29 -3.46 4.55
CA ALA A 132 -11.41 -4.11 3.87
C ALA A 132 -11.99 -5.32 4.64
N ALA A 133 -11.27 -5.82 5.65
CA ALA A 133 -11.73 -6.87 6.55
C ALA A 133 -12.38 -6.31 7.83
N ALA A 134 -12.20 -5.02 8.13
CA ALA A 134 -12.90 -4.38 9.24
C ALA A 134 -14.41 -4.42 9.01
N PRO A 135 -15.23 -4.68 10.04
CA PRO A 135 -16.67 -4.63 9.92
C PRO A 135 -17.10 -3.23 9.50
N ALA A 136 -17.93 -3.14 8.45
CA ALA A 136 -18.51 -1.86 8.04
C ALA A 136 -19.36 -1.32 9.21
N THR A 137 -18.97 -0.18 9.77
CA THR A 137 -19.85 0.57 10.66
C THR A 137 -21.07 0.97 9.84
N PRO A 138 -22.30 0.59 10.24
CA PRO A 138 -23.49 1.05 9.55
C PRO A 138 -23.49 2.58 9.52
N ALA A 139 -23.69 3.18 8.34
CA ALA A 139 -23.90 4.60 8.25
C ALA A 139 -25.12 4.95 9.11
N ALA A 140 -24.95 5.89 10.06
CA ALA A 140 -26.06 6.37 10.87
C ALA A 140 -27.17 6.88 9.94
N ALA A 141 -28.38 6.36 10.11
CA ALA A 141 -29.53 6.85 9.36
C ALA A 141 -29.69 8.36 9.62
N PRO A 142 -30.01 9.16 8.59
CA PRO A 142 -30.22 10.59 8.78
C PRO A 142 -31.32 10.81 9.82
N ALA A 143 -31.05 11.66 10.80
CA ALA A 143 -32.02 12.02 11.82
C ALA A 143 -33.25 12.63 11.13
N ALA A 144 -34.43 12.08 11.41
CA ALA A 144 -35.68 12.66 10.94
C ALA A 144 -35.84 14.08 11.55
N PRO A 145 -36.12 15.11 10.74
CA PRO A 145 -36.43 16.43 11.28
C PRO A 145 -37.79 16.38 12.00
N ASN A 146 -37.83 16.93 13.21
CA ASN A 146 -39.06 17.14 14.00
C ASN A 146 -39.95 18.21 13.38
#